data_AF-A0A920DRI2-F1
#
_entry.id   AF-A0A920DRI2-F1
#
_cell.length_a   1.000
_cell.length_b   1.000
_cell.length_c   1.000
_cell.angle_alpha   90.00
_cell.angle_beta   90.00
_cell.angle_gamma   90.00
#
_symmetry.space_group_name_H-M   'P 1'
#
loop_
_entity.id
_entity.type
_entity.pdbx_description
1 polymer ?
#
loop_
_entity_poly.entity_id
_entity_poly.type
_entity_poly.pdbx_seq_one_letter_code
_entity_poly.pdbx_strand_id
1 'polypeptide(L)'
;MLKWSQNRIKNHWAVADYLQRSARHISSKTDLEQAYAVGKYAVQLALNGKTGVMPTIRRVSDQPYKWTVSEASLKNVANVEKKLPNAFISSDGFKITNAGRRYLRPLIQGKLQ
;
A
#
# COMPACT_ATOMS: atom_id res chain seq x y z
N MET A 1 -46.15 4.38 0.96
CA MET A 1 -45.53 5.38 1.85
C MET A 1 -44.18 4.82 2.31
N LEU A 2 -43.08 5.25 1.70
CA LEU A 2 -41.76 4.65 1.90
C LEU A 2 -41.14 5.10 3.24
N LYS A 3 -40.80 4.14 4.11
CA LYS A 3 -40.05 4.38 5.36
C LYS A 3 -38.58 4.66 5.02
N TRP A 4 -38.24 5.93 4.81
CA TRP A 4 -36.84 6.34 4.65
C TRP A 4 -36.26 6.78 6.01
N SER A 5 -35.25 6.05 6.45
CA SER A 5 -34.38 6.27 7.62
C SER A 5 -34.93 5.91 9.01
N GLN A 6 -34.29 4.91 9.64
CA GLN A 6 -34.53 4.55 11.04
C GLN A 6 -33.93 5.55 12.04
N ASN A 7 -32.90 6.30 11.63
CA ASN A 7 -32.20 7.27 12.46
C ASN A 7 -32.33 8.64 11.78
N ARG A 8 -32.98 9.63 12.40
CA ARG A 8 -33.26 10.96 11.79
C ARG A 8 -31.99 11.81 11.58
N ILE A 9 -31.09 11.34 10.72
CA ILE A 9 -29.77 11.91 10.45
C ILE A 9 -29.70 12.27 8.97
N LYS A 10 -29.45 13.56 8.68
CA LYS A 10 -29.16 14.03 7.32
C LYS A 10 -27.74 13.61 6.96
N ASN A 11 -27.55 12.98 5.80
CA ASN A 11 -26.24 12.54 5.32
C ASN A 11 -25.83 13.22 4.00
N HIS A 12 -24.53 13.16 3.72
CA HIS A 12 -23.94 13.46 2.42
C HIS A 12 -22.91 12.38 2.11
N TRP A 13 -22.83 11.95 0.86
CA TRP A 13 -21.89 10.93 0.40
C TRP A 13 -21.38 11.30 -0.99
N ALA A 14 -20.13 10.93 -1.27
CA ALA A 14 -19.47 11.11 -2.56
C ALA A 14 -18.55 9.92 -2.82
N VAL A 15 -18.27 9.63 -4.09
CA VAL A 15 -17.42 8.52 -4.51
C VAL A 15 -16.19 9.09 -5.20
N ALA A 16 -15.00 8.74 -4.70
CA ALA A 16 -13.74 9.24 -5.25
C ALA A 16 -13.40 8.61 -6.62
N ASP A 17 -13.79 7.35 -6.83
CA ASP A 17 -13.58 6.58 -8.07
C ASP A 17 -12.13 6.72 -8.62
N TYR A 18 -11.93 7.15 -9.87
CA TYR A 18 -10.58 7.35 -10.44
C TYR A 18 -9.67 8.27 -9.63
N LEU A 19 -10.21 9.26 -8.90
CA LEU A 19 -9.41 10.27 -8.21
C LEU A 19 -8.44 9.63 -7.21
N GLN A 20 -8.86 8.56 -6.52
CA GLN A 20 -8.04 7.94 -5.48
C GLN A 20 -6.78 7.22 -6.01
N ARG A 21 -6.75 6.85 -7.30
CA ARG A 21 -5.62 6.14 -7.94
C ARG A 21 -4.80 7.01 -8.89
N SER A 22 -5.33 8.18 -9.28
CA SER A 22 -4.68 9.10 -10.21
C SER A 22 -4.29 10.45 -9.57
N ALA A 23 -4.39 10.57 -8.24
CA ALA A 23 -4.03 11.78 -7.50
C ALA A 23 -2.51 11.97 -7.36
N ARG A 24 -1.81 12.11 -8.50
CA ARG A 24 -0.34 12.32 -8.52
C ARG A 24 0.09 13.57 -7.74
N HIS A 25 -0.76 14.59 -7.72
CA HIS A 25 -0.53 15.88 -7.05
C HIS A 25 -0.41 15.76 -5.51
N ILE A 26 -0.88 14.67 -4.90
CA ILE A 26 -0.79 14.42 -3.45
C ILE A 26 -0.24 13.03 -3.13
N SER A 27 0.54 12.43 -4.03
CA SER A 27 1.11 11.10 -3.78
C SER A 27 2.11 11.10 -2.62
N SER A 28 2.26 9.94 -2.00
CA SER A 28 3.31 9.72 -1.01
C SER A 28 4.69 9.81 -1.66
N LYS A 29 5.60 10.52 -1.00
CA LYS A 29 7.02 10.52 -1.38
C LYS A 29 7.63 9.11 -1.26
N THR A 30 7.27 8.37 -0.21
CA THR A 30 7.76 7.00 0.01
C THR A 30 7.33 6.05 -1.10
N ASP A 31 6.07 6.10 -1.53
CA ASP A 31 5.58 5.30 -2.66
C ASP A 31 6.32 5.66 -3.96
N LEU A 32 6.53 6.95 -4.21
CA LEU A 32 7.29 7.41 -5.37
C LEU A 32 8.73 6.89 -5.39
N GLU A 33 9.46 7.06 -4.29
CA GLU A 33 10.84 6.59 -4.16
C GLU A 33 10.95 5.07 -4.35
N GLN A 34 10.00 4.33 -3.78
CA GLN A 34 9.91 2.88 -3.95
C GLN A 34 9.63 2.49 -5.40
N ALA A 35 8.64 3.13 -6.05
CA ALA A 35 8.28 2.87 -7.44
C ALA A 35 9.45 3.10 -8.42
N TYR A 36 10.21 4.18 -8.24
CA TYR A 36 11.43 4.41 -9.02
C TYR A 36 12.51 3.38 -8.73
N ALA A 37 12.75 3.05 -7.46
CA ALA A 37 13.79 2.10 -7.07
C ALA A 37 13.53 0.69 -7.60
N VAL A 38 12.28 0.21 -7.56
CA VAL A 38 11.93 -1.11 -8.11
C VAL A 38 12.10 -1.15 -9.63
N GLY A 39 11.72 -0.08 -10.34
CA GLY A 39 11.92 0.02 -11.79
C GLY A 39 13.40 0.01 -12.18
N LYS A 40 14.22 0.80 -11.48
CA LYS A 40 15.68 0.81 -11.68
C LYS A 40 16.29 -0.56 -11.42
N TYR A 41 15.89 -1.22 -10.34
CA TYR A 41 16.41 -2.55 -9.99
C TYR A 41 15.96 -3.61 -11.01
N ALA A 42 14.74 -3.53 -11.54
CA ALA A 42 14.26 -4.41 -12.60
C ALA A 42 15.19 -4.40 -13.82
N VAL A 43 15.59 -3.20 -14.26
CA VAL A 43 16.53 -3.05 -15.39
C VAL A 43 17.90 -3.64 -15.05
N GLN A 44 18.40 -3.43 -13.82
CA GLN A 44 19.66 -4.04 -13.39
C GLN A 44 19.61 -5.57 -13.39
N LEU A 45 18.50 -6.16 -12.94
CA LEU A 45 18.30 -7.62 -12.99
C LEU A 45 18.34 -8.14 -14.43
N ALA A 46 17.64 -7.47 -15.33
CA ALA A 46 17.62 -7.83 -16.75
C ALA A 46 19.02 -7.72 -17.40
N LEU A 47 19.77 -6.64 -17.12
CA LEU A 47 21.15 -6.47 -17.61
C LEU A 47 22.10 -7.54 -17.07
N ASN A 48 21.85 -8.04 -15.86
CA ASN A 48 22.60 -9.15 -15.27
C ASN A 48 22.13 -10.54 -15.77
N GLY A 49 21.26 -10.59 -16.79
CA GLY A 49 20.76 -11.83 -17.40
C GLY A 49 19.77 -12.60 -16.52
N LYS A 50 19.24 -12.00 -15.45
CA LYS A 50 18.26 -12.66 -14.58
C LYS A 50 16.90 -12.69 -15.26
N THR A 51 16.26 -13.86 -15.24
CA THR A 51 14.90 -14.08 -15.74
C THR A 51 14.06 -14.78 -14.68
N GLY A 52 12.73 -14.72 -14.79
CA GLY A 52 11.84 -15.41 -13.83
C GLY A 52 11.85 -14.82 -12.41
N VAL A 53 12.26 -13.56 -12.25
CA VAL A 53 12.37 -12.86 -10.96
C VAL A 53 11.56 -11.56 -10.97
N MET A 54 11.16 -11.13 -9.77
CA MET A 54 10.44 -9.88 -9.53
C MET A 54 11.19 -9.04 -8.49
N PRO A 55 11.43 -7.73 -8.75
CA PRO A 55 11.84 -6.78 -7.73
C PRO A 55 10.80 -6.67 -6.61
N THR A 56 11.25 -6.65 -5.37
CA THR A 56 10.40 -6.57 -4.17
C THR A 56 10.90 -5.49 -3.24
N ILE A 57 9.99 -4.90 -2.49
CA ILE A 57 10.31 -3.94 -1.42
C ILE A 57 10.37 -4.72 -0.11
N ARG A 58 11.55 -4.77 0.50
CA ARG A 58 11.78 -5.41 1.79
C ARG A 58 11.83 -4.35 2.88
N ARG A 59 10.88 -4.40 3.82
CA ARG A 59 10.94 -3.58 5.04
C ARG A 59 12.05 -4.12 5.95
N VAL A 60 12.96 -3.25 6.37
CA VAL A 60 14.12 -3.60 7.22
C VAL A 60 13.92 -3.12 8.65
N SER A 61 13.24 -1.99 8.85
CA SER A 61 12.95 -1.43 10.16
C SER A 61 11.65 -0.64 10.13
N ASP A 62 10.92 -0.64 11.25
CA ASP A 62 9.71 0.17 11.44
C ASP A 62 10.01 1.54 12.05
N GLN A 63 11.01 1.64 12.94
CA GLN A 63 11.34 2.86 13.67
C GLN A 63 12.87 2.98 13.85
N PRO A 64 13.57 3.82 13.05
CA PRO A 64 13.05 4.57 11.90
C PRO A 64 12.60 3.62 10.78
N TYR A 65 11.65 4.08 9.94
CA TYR A 65 11.20 3.30 8.79
C TYR A 65 12.34 3.18 7.77
N LYS A 66 12.75 1.95 7.46
CA LYS A 66 13.78 1.64 6.46
C LYS A 66 13.31 0.51 5.55
N TRP A 67 13.65 0.63 4.28
CA TRP A 67 13.33 -0.36 3.26
C TRP A 67 14.48 -0.49 2.27
N THR A 68 14.56 -1.64 1.61
CA THR A 68 15.52 -1.93 0.55
C THR A 68 14.80 -2.63 -0.60
N VAL A 69 15.37 -2.59 -1.80
CA VAL A 69 14.90 -3.43 -2.91
C VAL A 69 15.62 -4.77 -2.85
N SER A 70 14.91 -5.86 -3.15
CA SER A 70 15.44 -7.23 -3.21
C SER A 70 14.78 -7.96 -4.37
N GLU A 71 15.31 -9.12 -4.76
CA GLU A 71 14.67 -9.99 -5.77
C GLU A 71 13.91 -11.14 -5.11
N ALA A 72 12.82 -11.57 -5.74
CA ALA A 72 12.11 -12.80 -5.41
C ALA A 72 11.85 -13.61 -6.69
N SER A 73 11.92 -14.94 -6.61
CA SER A 73 11.53 -15.80 -7.73
C SER A 73 10.03 -15.70 -7.98
N LEU A 74 9.63 -15.57 -9.26
CA LEU A 74 8.22 -15.55 -9.64
C LEU A 74 7.47 -16.81 -9.20
N LYS A 75 8.14 -17.97 -9.12
CA LYS A 75 7.54 -19.22 -8.61
C LYS A 75 7.02 -19.08 -7.18
N ASN A 76 7.66 -18.26 -6.36
CA ASN A 76 7.29 -18.05 -4.96
C ASN A 76 6.23 -16.94 -4.79
N VAL A 77 5.94 -16.18 -5.85
CA VAL A 77 5.01 -15.04 -5.84
C VAL A 77 3.72 -15.39 -6.58
N ALA A 78 3.80 -16.21 -7.63
CA ALA A 78 2.66 -16.63 -8.41
C ALA A 78 1.59 -17.28 -7.50
N ASN A 79 0.35 -16.82 -7.64
CA ASN A 79 -0.82 -17.30 -6.87
C ASN A 79 -0.74 -17.10 -5.35
N VAL A 80 0.21 -16.31 -4.85
CA VAL A 80 0.29 -15.96 -3.43
C VAL A 80 -0.25 -14.55 -3.23
N GLU A 81 -1.22 -14.43 -2.32
CA GLU A 81 -1.84 -13.14 -1.99
C GLU A 81 -1.41 -12.65 -0.62
N LYS A 82 -1.21 -11.33 -0.52
CA LYS A 82 -1.02 -10.66 0.77
C LYS A 82 -2.37 -10.26 1.35
N LYS A 83 -2.94 -11.14 2.19
CA LYS A 83 -4.17 -10.85 2.93
C LYS A 83 -3.95 -9.75 3.97
N LEU A 84 -4.99 -8.95 4.22
CA LEU A 84 -4.99 -7.98 5.31
C LEU A 84 -4.97 -8.74 6.65
N PRO A 85 -3.98 -8.54 7.53
CA PRO A 85 -3.93 -9.25 8.80
C PRO A 85 -5.11 -8.89 9.70
N ASN A 86 -5.75 -9.88 10.32
CA ASN A 86 -6.85 -9.65 11.28
C ASN A 86 -6.45 -8.71 12.43
N ALA A 87 -5.18 -8.78 12.85
CA ALA A 87 -4.63 -7.90 13.89
C ALA A 87 -4.65 -6.41 13.51
N PHE A 88 -4.89 -6.06 12.24
CA PHE A 88 -4.99 -4.67 11.80
C PHE A 88 -6.39 -4.09 11.99
N ILE A 89 -7.39 -4.94 12.26
CA ILE A 89 -8.79 -4.55 12.42
C ILE A 89 -9.15 -4.65 13.92
N SER A 90 -9.87 -3.66 14.45
CA SER A 90 -10.36 -3.69 15.83
C SER A 90 -11.36 -4.82 16.06
N SER A 91 -11.54 -5.21 17.32
CA SER A 91 -12.47 -6.29 17.69
C SER A 91 -13.93 -6.01 17.27
N ASP A 92 -14.33 -4.74 17.20
CA ASP A 92 -15.65 -4.31 16.73
C ASP A 92 -15.75 -4.25 15.19
N GLY A 93 -14.65 -4.43 14.46
CA GLY A 93 -14.61 -4.43 12.99
C GLY A 93 -14.57 -3.05 12.33
N PHE A 94 -14.68 -1.95 13.08
CA PHE A 94 -14.89 -0.61 12.50
C PHE A 94 -13.67 0.30 12.45
N LYS A 95 -12.51 -0.11 12.99
CA LYS A 95 -11.30 0.73 13.11
C LYS A 95 -10.02 -0.04 12.76
N ILE A 96 -9.00 0.72 12.38
CA ILE A 96 -7.63 0.22 12.20
C ILE A 96 -6.90 0.26 13.55
N THR A 97 -6.29 -0.86 13.94
CA THR A 97 -5.51 -0.98 15.19
C THR A 97 -4.17 -0.26 15.11
N ASN A 98 -3.46 -0.16 16.24
CA ASN A 98 -2.11 0.36 16.30
C ASN A 98 -1.10 -0.46 15.47
N ALA A 99 -1.31 -1.77 15.34
CA ALA A 99 -0.49 -2.62 14.46
C ALA A 99 -0.67 -2.23 13.00
N GLY A 100 -1.92 -2.04 12.55
CA GLY A 100 -2.21 -1.59 11.19
C GLY A 100 -1.68 -0.19 10.93
N ARG A 101 -1.82 0.75 11.88
CA ARG A 101 -1.25 2.09 11.79
C ARG A 101 0.27 2.07 11.67
N ARG A 102 0.97 1.25 12.46
CA ARG A 102 2.43 1.09 12.39
C ARG A 102 2.87 0.60 11.02
N TYR A 103 2.11 -0.31 10.42
CA TYR A 103 2.41 -0.84 9.10
C TYR A 103 2.14 0.18 7.99
N LEU A 104 0.96 0.79 7.96
CA LEU A 104 0.48 1.63 6.86
C LEU A 104 1.04 3.06 6.88
N ARG A 105 1.21 3.66 8.07
CA ARG A 105 1.55 5.08 8.21
C ARG A 105 2.84 5.47 7.50
N PRO A 106 3.94 4.69 7.54
CA PRO A 106 5.16 5.02 6.80
C PRO A 106 4.98 5.04 5.28
N LEU A 107 4.04 4.26 4.74
CA LEU A 107 3.81 4.13 3.29
C LEU A 107 3.14 5.36 2.67
N ILE A 108 2.55 6.22 3.50
CA ILE A 108 1.88 7.46 3.07
C ILE A 108 2.66 8.72 3.48
N GLN A 109 3.91 8.57 3.95
CA GLN A 109 4.70 9.71 4.41
C GLN A 109 5.31 10.52 3.26
N GLY A 110 5.65 11.76 3.60
CA GLY A 110 6.29 12.73 2.72
C GLY A 110 5.33 13.40 1.74
N LYS A 111 5.55 14.69 1.51
CA LYS A 111 4.88 15.46 0.46
C LYS A 111 5.79 15.55 -0.75
N LEU A 112 5.19 15.64 -1.92
CA LEU A 112 5.88 16.05 -3.14
C LEU A 112 6.26 17.52 -2.98
N GLN A 113 7.53 17.84 -3.22
CA GLN A 113 7.96 19.21 -3.48
C GLN A 113 7.84 19.48 -4.97
#